data_AF-A0A6I9Y2G8-F1
#
_entry.id   AF-A0A6I9Y2G8-F1
#
_cell.length_a   1.000
_cell.length_b   1.000
_cell.length_c   1.000
_cell.angle_alpha   90.00
_cell.angle_beta   90.00
_cell.angle_gamma   90.00
#
_symmetry.space_group_name_H-M   'P 1'
#
loop_
_entity.id
_entity.type
_entity.pdbx_description
1 polymer ?
#
loop_
_entity_poly.entity_id
_entity_poly.type
_entity_poly.pdbx_seq_one_letter_code
_entity_poly.pdbx_strand_id
1 'polypeptide(L)'
;MKDVIDLQEYKISNNPTTDKENKKWSYGFYLIHTQGQNGLELYCKTKDLKKKWLEQFEMALSNIRPQFEETNTHDFKMYTFTRVTSCKVCQMLLRGTFYQGYLCSKCGAGVHKECLGRLDSCRVNLVEHGTLKHEKRLNGLRKSSRHMDSGLPKMQVIRNYTGIPQPVPPDGPPLIIQIGDIIELIKGEAHSLFWQGRNLMTQELGFFPSDAVKPCPCVSSTI
;
A
#
# COMPACT_ATOMS: atom_id res chain seq x y z
N MET A 1 16.81 -31.50 17.22
CA MET A 1 16.46 -30.15 17.69
C MET A 1 16.05 -29.36 16.44
N LYS A 2 14.86 -28.77 16.41
CA LYS A 2 14.44 -27.92 15.29
C LYS A 2 14.40 -26.50 15.84
N ASP A 3 15.38 -25.70 15.45
CA ASP A 3 15.47 -24.31 15.86
C ASP A 3 14.80 -23.43 14.79
N VAL A 4 14.05 -22.42 15.25
CA VAL A 4 13.46 -21.41 14.37
C VAL A 4 14.46 -20.26 14.27
N ILE A 5 14.89 -19.95 13.05
CA ILE A 5 15.84 -18.87 12.77
C ILE A 5 15.04 -17.67 12.24
N ASP A 6 14.97 -16.58 12.99
CA ASP A 6 14.42 -15.31 12.51
C ASP A 6 15.45 -14.59 11.64
N LEU A 7 15.26 -14.61 10.32
CA LEU A 7 16.19 -14.01 9.36
C LEU A 7 16.31 -12.48 9.48
N GLN A 8 15.43 -11.80 10.22
CA GLN A 8 15.65 -10.41 10.57
C GLN A 8 16.94 -10.25 11.36
N GLU A 9 17.25 -11.16 12.28
CA GLU A 9 18.40 -10.96 13.18
C GLU A 9 19.72 -11.49 12.61
N TYR A 10 19.77 -11.92 11.35
CA TYR A 10 20.99 -12.50 10.76
C TYR A 10 21.42 -11.80 9.46
N LYS A 11 22.73 -11.87 9.20
CA LYS A 11 23.37 -11.54 7.93
C LYS A 11 23.99 -12.80 7.34
N ILE A 12 23.97 -12.92 6.03
CA ILE A 12 24.61 -14.03 5.33
C ILE A 12 26.05 -13.67 4.93
N SER A 13 26.97 -14.60 5.11
CA SER A 13 28.36 -14.45 4.67
C SER A 13 28.84 -15.74 3.99
N ASN A 14 29.40 -15.62 2.80
CA ASN A 14 29.96 -16.77 2.09
C ASN A 14 31.29 -17.20 2.73
N ASN A 15 31.56 -18.51 2.80
CA ASN A 15 32.88 -19.04 3.16
C ASN A 15 33.58 -19.64 1.91
N PRO A 16 34.49 -18.90 1.24
CA PRO A 16 35.14 -19.37 0.02
C PRO A 16 36.16 -20.49 0.26
N THR A 17 36.66 -20.65 1.49
CA THR A 17 37.70 -21.66 1.80
C THR A 17 37.19 -23.08 1.60
N THR A 18 35.92 -23.30 1.92
CA THR A 18 35.20 -24.57 1.85
C THR A 18 34.96 -25.06 0.41
N ASP A 19 34.98 -24.14 -0.56
CA ASP A 19 34.73 -24.47 -1.97
C ASP A 19 35.89 -25.22 -2.65
N LYS A 20 37.09 -25.20 -2.04
CA LYS A 20 38.29 -25.86 -2.59
C LYS A 20 38.32 -27.36 -2.33
N GLU A 21 37.58 -27.86 -1.35
CA GLU A 21 37.75 -29.23 -0.86
C GLU A 21 37.12 -30.31 -1.75
N ASN A 22 36.33 -29.96 -2.79
CA ASN A 22 35.68 -30.89 -3.73
C ASN A 22 35.08 -32.17 -3.08
N LYS A 23 34.70 -32.05 -1.79
CA LYS A 23 34.20 -33.13 -0.96
C LYS A 23 32.74 -32.90 -0.69
N LYS A 24 31.95 -33.98 -0.65
CA LYS A 24 30.55 -33.87 -0.26
C LYS A 24 30.45 -33.33 1.16
N TRP A 25 29.49 -32.45 1.39
CA TRP A 25 29.25 -31.80 2.69
C TRP A 25 30.35 -30.84 3.15
N SER A 26 31.25 -30.43 2.25
CA SER A 26 32.28 -29.44 2.56
C SER A 26 31.96 -28.06 1.98
N TYR A 27 30.74 -27.76 1.53
CA TYR A 27 30.41 -26.46 0.93
C TYR A 27 29.64 -25.60 1.93
N GLY A 28 30.36 -24.70 2.63
CA GLY A 28 29.84 -23.97 3.80
C GLY A 28 29.54 -22.50 3.54
N PHE A 29 28.60 -21.94 4.30
CA PHE A 29 28.36 -20.50 4.44
C PHE A 29 27.83 -20.19 5.86
N TYR A 30 27.83 -18.93 6.25
CA TYR A 30 27.48 -18.49 7.60
C TYR A 30 26.19 -17.67 7.62
N LEU A 31 25.39 -17.89 8.66
CA LEU A 31 24.42 -16.92 9.17
C LEU A 31 24.99 -16.33 10.46
N ILE A 32 25.24 -15.02 10.45
CA ILE A 32 25.87 -14.31 11.56
C ILE A 32 24.82 -13.40 12.19
N HIS A 33 24.61 -13.52 13.51
CA HIS A 33 23.67 -12.66 14.21
C HIS A 33 24.13 -11.19 14.12
N THR A 34 23.23 -10.29 13.79
CA THR A 34 23.50 -8.85 13.61
C THR A 34 24.05 -8.21 14.88
N GLN A 35 23.61 -8.68 16.04
CA GLN A 35 24.05 -8.23 17.37
C GLN A 35 25.24 -9.03 17.93
N GLY A 36 25.83 -9.97 17.15
CA GLY A 36 27.01 -10.74 17.56
C GLY A 36 26.77 -11.84 18.61
N GLN A 37 25.51 -12.21 18.87
CA GLN A 37 25.16 -13.18 19.91
C GLN A 37 25.58 -14.62 19.55
N ASN A 38 25.33 -15.02 18.31
CA ASN A 38 25.67 -16.35 17.82
C ASN A 38 25.95 -16.33 16.30
N GLY A 39 26.35 -17.47 15.77
CA GLY A 39 26.51 -17.71 14.35
C GLY A 39 26.25 -19.17 14.04
N LEU A 40 25.68 -19.42 12.87
CA LEU A 40 25.42 -20.77 12.36
C LEU A 40 26.28 -20.98 11.12
N GLU A 41 26.93 -22.14 11.05
CA GLU A 41 27.60 -22.59 9.84
C GLU A 41 26.74 -23.67 9.17
N LEU A 42 26.38 -23.42 7.92
CA LEU A 42 25.50 -24.27 7.13
C LEU A 42 26.33 -24.95 6.04
N TYR A 43 26.29 -26.27 6.03
CA TYR A 43 27.02 -27.09 5.05
C TYR A 43 26.07 -27.73 4.04
N CYS A 44 26.45 -27.61 2.77
CA CYS A 44 25.73 -28.20 1.65
C CYS A 44 26.51 -29.38 1.06
N LYS A 45 25.77 -30.36 0.53
CA LYS A 45 26.35 -31.55 -0.10
C LYS A 45 27.15 -31.22 -1.36
N THR A 46 26.71 -30.23 -2.14
CA THR A 46 27.33 -29.83 -3.41
C THR A 46 27.45 -28.31 -3.51
N LYS A 47 28.38 -27.83 -4.34
CA LYS A 47 28.56 -26.42 -4.67
C LYS A 47 27.28 -25.79 -5.24
N ASP A 48 26.58 -26.50 -6.12
CA ASP A 48 25.33 -26.02 -6.71
C ASP A 48 24.21 -25.86 -5.69
N LEU A 49 24.14 -26.75 -4.69
CA LEU A 49 23.17 -26.64 -3.62
C LEU A 49 23.48 -25.42 -2.74
N LYS A 50 24.76 -25.20 -2.39
CA LYS A 50 25.22 -23.99 -1.69
C LYS A 50 24.80 -22.73 -2.45
N LYS A 51 25.08 -22.68 -3.76
CA LYS A 51 24.72 -21.53 -4.62
C LYS A 51 23.21 -21.24 -4.58
N LYS A 52 22.37 -22.27 -4.77
CA LYS A 52 20.91 -22.13 -4.70
C LYS A 52 20.45 -21.62 -3.34
N TRP A 53 21.00 -22.14 -2.25
CA TRP A 53 20.66 -21.67 -0.91
C TRP A 53 21.03 -20.19 -0.70
N LEU A 54 22.24 -19.79 -1.09
CA LEU A 54 22.67 -18.39 -1.01
C LEU A 54 21.69 -17.46 -1.77
N GLU A 55 21.33 -17.81 -3.00
CA GLU A 55 20.36 -17.05 -3.81
C GLU A 55 18.98 -16.95 -3.12
N GLN A 56 18.50 -18.03 -2.51
CA GLN A 56 17.22 -18.02 -1.78
C GLN A 56 17.28 -17.17 -0.51
N PHE A 57 18.39 -17.22 0.24
CA PHE A 57 18.59 -16.37 1.41
C PHE A 57 18.69 -14.90 1.02
N GLU A 58 19.45 -14.56 -0.02
CA GLU A 58 19.54 -13.20 -0.54
C GLU A 58 18.16 -12.68 -0.97
N MET A 59 17.39 -13.50 -1.69
CA MET A 59 16.02 -13.15 -2.08
C MET A 59 15.13 -12.91 -0.86
N ALA A 60 15.16 -13.80 0.14
CA ALA A 60 14.38 -13.66 1.38
C ALA A 60 14.77 -12.39 2.15
N LEU A 61 16.07 -12.15 2.33
CA LEU A 61 16.59 -10.96 3.00
C LEU A 61 16.20 -9.67 2.24
N SER A 62 16.22 -9.69 0.91
CA SER A 62 15.76 -8.55 0.08
C SER A 62 14.27 -8.27 0.23
N ASN A 63 13.47 -9.28 0.60
CA ASN A 63 12.04 -9.09 0.90
C ASN A 63 11.87 -8.50 2.30
N ILE A 64 12.62 -8.99 3.29
CA ILE A 64 12.55 -8.54 4.69
C ILE A 64 13.09 -7.11 4.84
N ARG A 65 14.23 -6.84 4.22
CA ARG A 65 14.95 -5.55 4.22
C ARG A 65 15.19 -5.12 2.78
N PRO A 66 14.21 -4.48 2.14
CA PRO A 66 14.41 -3.96 0.79
C PRO A 66 15.49 -2.88 0.83
N GLN A 67 16.43 -2.91 -0.10
CA GLN A 67 17.42 -1.85 -0.23
C GLN A 67 16.77 -0.62 -0.86
N PHE A 68 16.73 0.48 -0.12
CA PHE A 68 16.39 1.80 -0.64
C PHE A 68 17.25 2.85 0.07
N GLU A 69 17.44 4.00 -0.58
CA GLU A 69 18.39 5.03 -0.14
C GLU A 69 18.19 5.42 1.33
N GLU A 70 19.30 5.62 2.05
CA GLU A 70 19.37 5.93 3.48
C GLU A 70 18.61 7.20 3.90
N THR A 71 18.11 7.97 2.94
CA THR A 71 17.28 9.17 3.12
C THR A 71 15.80 8.84 3.38
N ASN A 72 15.39 7.59 3.20
CA ASN A 72 14.00 7.19 3.33
C ASN A 72 13.61 7.04 4.81
N THR A 73 12.88 8.03 5.33
CA THR A 73 12.44 8.10 6.73
C THR A 73 11.31 7.12 7.08
N HIS A 74 10.79 6.38 6.10
CA HIS A 74 9.72 5.39 6.28
C HIS A 74 10.25 4.08 6.90
N ASP A 75 9.42 3.41 7.69
CA ASP A 75 9.71 2.07 8.25
C ASP A 75 8.76 1.05 7.61
N PHE A 76 9.11 0.60 6.41
CA PHE A 76 8.33 -0.35 5.63
C PHE A 76 8.57 -1.80 6.06
N LYS A 77 7.49 -2.54 6.26
CA LYS A 77 7.50 -3.97 6.57
C LYS A 77 6.62 -4.74 5.61
N MET A 78 6.99 -5.97 5.27
CA MET A 78 6.13 -6.87 4.49
C MET A 78 4.77 -7.00 5.19
N TYR A 79 3.68 -6.82 4.45
CA TYR A 79 2.35 -6.79 5.03
C TYR A 79 1.32 -7.52 4.16
N THR A 80 0.39 -8.22 4.81
CA THR A 80 -0.78 -8.81 4.14
C THR A 80 -1.97 -7.89 4.33
N PHE A 81 -2.40 -7.26 3.24
CA PHE A 81 -3.57 -6.40 3.22
C PHE A 81 -4.83 -7.26 3.16
N THR A 82 -5.71 -7.11 4.14
CA THR A 82 -6.99 -7.84 4.21
C THR A 82 -8.06 -7.25 3.31
N ARG A 83 -7.87 -6.01 2.84
CA ARG A 83 -8.75 -5.30 1.92
C ARG A 83 -8.03 -5.03 0.61
N VAL A 84 -8.79 -4.90 -0.47
CA VAL A 84 -8.31 -4.42 -1.77
C VAL A 84 -7.64 -3.06 -1.56
N THR A 85 -6.33 -2.98 -1.78
CA THR A 85 -5.51 -1.81 -1.44
C THR A 85 -4.66 -1.40 -2.64
N SER A 86 -4.69 -0.11 -2.99
CA SER A 86 -3.85 0.46 -4.05
C SER A 86 -2.53 0.99 -3.48
N CYS A 87 -1.46 0.86 -4.28
CA CYS A 87 -0.15 1.39 -3.95
C CYS A 87 -0.17 2.92 -3.91
N LYS A 88 0.36 3.52 -2.85
CA LYS A 88 0.41 4.97 -2.65
C LYS A 88 1.24 5.71 -3.70
N VAL A 89 2.13 5.01 -4.41
CA VAL A 89 3.01 5.57 -5.44
C VAL A 89 2.36 5.47 -6.83
N CYS A 90 2.19 4.26 -7.35
CA CYS A 90 1.73 4.06 -8.74
C CYS A 90 0.21 4.01 -8.89
N GLN A 91 -0.55 4.06 -7.79
CA GLN A 91 -2.02 3.95 -7.74
C GLN A 91 -2.59 2.62 -8.29
N MET A 92 -1.75 1.66 -8.68
CA MET A 92 -2.18 0.32 -9.08
C MET A 92 -2.42 -0.57 -7.87
N LEU A 93 -3.27 -1.58 -8.06
CA LEU A 93 -3.60 -2.57 -7.03
C LEU A 93 -2.36 -3.35 -6.52
N LEU A 94 -2.28 -3.54 -5.20
CA LEU A 94 -1.39 -4.53 -4.58
C LEU A 94 -1.97 -5.93 -4.84
N ARG A 95 -1.39 -6.67 -5.79
CA ARG A 95 -1.97 -7.93 -6.28
C ARG A 95 -1.69 -9.10 -5.33
N GLY A 96 -2.65 -10.01 -5.24
CA GLY A 96 -2.57 -11.24 -4.45
C GLY A 96 -3.36 -11.17 -3.13
N THR A 97 -3.35 -12.27 -2.38
CA THR A 97 -4.07 -12.42 -1.11
C THR A 97 -3.15 -12.50 0.10
N PHE A 98 -1.84 -12.51 -0.12
CA PHE A 98 -0.83 -12.67 0.92
C PHE A 98 0.45 -11.93 0.55
N TYR A 99 1.03 -11.19 1.51
CA TYR A 99 2.22 -10.35 1.34
C TYR A 99 2.27 -9.59 0.01
N GLN A 100 1.18 -8.88 -0.30
CA GLN A 100 1.02 -8.19 -1.58
C GLN A 100 1.98 -7.00 -1.75
N GLY A 101 2.52 -6.51 -0.64
CA GLY A 101 3.43 -5.37 -0.63
C GLY A 101 3.92 -5.04 0.77
N TYR A 102 4.20 -3.75 0.97
CA TYR A 102 4.82 -3.22 2.17
C TYR A 102 3.94 -2.15 2.79
N LEU A 103 3.90 -2.12 4.12
CA LEU A 103 3.21 -1.09 4.90
C LEU A 103 4.23 -0.33 5.75
N CYS A 104 4.21 1.00 5.67
CA CYS A 104 5.00 1.83 6.57
C CYS A 104 4.32 1.91 7.94
N SER A 105 5.03 1.49 9.00
CA SER A 105 4.52 1.51 10.38
C SER A 105 4.26 2.93 10.91
N LYS A 106 4.96 3.94 10.35
CA LYS A 106 4.90 5.33 10.80
C LYS A 106 3.76 6.13 10.17
N CYS A 107 3.52 5.96 8.87
CA CYS A 107 2.55 6.77 8.12
C CYS A 107 1.35 5.97 7.57
N GLY A 108 1.41 4.64 7.62
CA GLY A 108 0.36 3.76 7.10
C GLY A 108 0.33 3.65 5.56
N ALA A 109 1.35 4.14 4.85
CA ALA A 109 1.40 4.01 3.40
C ALA A 109 1.64 2.56 2.98
N GLY A 110 0.76 2.03 2.12
CA GLY A 110 0.91 0.73 1.45
C GLY A 110 1.53 0.90 0.06
N VAL A 111 2.59 0.14 -0.26
CA VAL A 111 3.31 0.24 -1.56
C VAL A 111 3.79 -1.12 -2.09
N HIS A 112 4.02 -1.22 -3.40
CA HIS A 112 4.74 -2.36 -4.00
C HIS A 112 6.23 -2.34 -3.62
N LYS A 113 6.92 -3.49 -3.77
CA LYS A 113 8.37 -3.60 -3.52
C LYS A 113 9.17 -2.60 -4.36
N GLU A 114 8.85 -2.54 -5.66
CA GLU A 114 9.47 -1.65 -6.63
C GLU A 114 9.11 -0.15 -6.44
N CYS A 115 8.16 0.15 -5.56
CA CYS A 115 7.71 1.52 -5.29
C CYS A 115 8.32 2.12 -4.01
N LEU A 116 9.01 1.34 -3.17
CA LEU A 116 9.52 1.76 -1.85
C LEU A 116 10.39 3.02 -1.87
N GLY A 117 11.22 3.21 -2.91
CA GLY A 117 12.12 4.35 -3.06
C GLY A 117 11.52 5.58 -3.78
N ARG A 118 10.23 5.57 -4.09
CA ARG A 118 9.58 6.64 -4.89
C ARG A 118 8.60 7.49 -4.08
N LEU A 119 8.52 7.25 -2.77
CA LEU A 119 7.63 7.98 -1.88
C LEU A 119 8.40 9.15 -1.25
N ASP A 120 7.75 10.31 -1.17
CA ASP A 120 8.29 11.48 -0.45
C ASP A 120 8.50 11.18 1.04
N SER A 121 9.10 12.12 1.77
CA SER A 121 9.45 11.95 3.18
C SER A 121 8.29 11.48 4.08
N CYS A 122 8.63 10.67 5.08
CA CYS A 122 7.67 10.09 6.01
C CYS A 122 7.06 11.16 6.90
N ARG A 123 5.79 11.47 6.64
CA ARG A 123 4.98 12.30 7.54
C ARG A 123 4.25 11.35 8.48
N VAL A 124 4.64 11.37 9.76
CA VAL A 124 3.95 10.60 10.81
C VAL A 124 2.51 11.10 10.82
N ASN A 125 1.57 10.21 10.49
CA ASN A 125 0.16 10.50 10.73
C ASN A 125 -0.05 10.23 12.21
N LEU A 126 0.16 11.25 13.06
CA LEU A 126 -0.41 11.24 14.41
C LEU A 126 -1.91 11.12 14.20
N VAL A 127 -2.48 10.02 14.66
CA VAL A 127 -3.93 9.83 14.65
C VAL A 127 -4.52 10.88 15.60
N GLU A 128 -4.86 12.06 15.08
CA GLU A 128 -5.71 13.02 15.76
C GLU A 128 -7.06 13.11 15.03
N HIS A 129 -8.05 12.54 15.70
CA HIS A 129 -9.42 13.01 15.59
C HIS A 129 -9.47 14.49 15.99
N GLY A 130 -9.78 15.36 15.02
CA GLY A 130 -10.42 16.65 15.28
C GLY A 130 -9.53 17.83 15.64
N THR A 131 -10.05 19.01 15.29
CA THR A 131 -9.61 20.38 15.63
C THR A 131 -8.39 20.96 14.91
N LEU A 132 -8.72 21.60 13.78
CA LEU A 132 -7.99 22.72 13.19
C LEU A 132 -7.67 23.78 14.25
N LYS A 133 -6.39 24.12 14.43
CA LYS A 133 -5.99 25.48 14.80
C LYS A 133 -4.90 26.02 13.88
N HIS A 134 -5.22 27.24 13.46
CA HIS A 134 -4.66 28.12 12.46
C HIS A 134 -3.54 28.93 13.11
N GLU A 135 -2.34 29.02 12.51
CA GLU A 135 -1.51 30.22 12.68
C GLU A 135 -0.75 30.57 11.40
N LYS A 136 -0.89 31.83 11.02
CA LYS A 136 -0.45 32.48 9.78
C LYS A 136 0.93 33.11 9.97
N ARG A 137 1.70 33.19 8.87
CA ARG A 137 2.27 34.42 8.25
C ARG A 137 3.30 33.99 7.19
N LEU A 138 3.62 34.72 6.12
CA LEU A 138 3.01 35.69 5.20
C LEU A 138 4.12 35.94 4.15
N ASN A 139 3.75 36.23 2.89
CA ASN A 139 4.53 36.74 1.74
C ASN A 139 5.14 35.65 0.83
N GLY A 140 4.86 35.56 -0.46
CA GLY A 140 4.00 36.37 -1.34
C GLY A 140 4.04 35.85 -2.79
N LEU A 141 3.03 36.23 -3.56
CA LEU A 141 2.98 36.32 -5.03
C LEU A 141 3.06 35.01 -5.89
N ARG A 142 1.88 34.54 -6.32
CA ARG A 142 1.39 34.49 -7.73
C ARG A 142 0.59 33.21 -8.09
N LYS A 143 -0.64 33.49 -8.56
CA LYS A 143 -1.40 32.87 -9.66
C LYS A 143 -2.11 31.51 -9.49
N SER A 144 -3.42 31.62 -9.70
CA SER A 144 -4.38 30.69 -10.31
C SER A 144 -4.80 29.45 -9.51
N SER A 145 -6.03 29.56 -9.03
CA SER A 145 -6.94 28.47 -8.65
C SER A 145 -6.78 27.25 -9.56
N ARG A 146 -6.33 26.13 -8.99
CA ARG A 146 -6.63 24.79 -9.49
C ARG A 146 -6.98 23.92 -8.29
N HIS A 147 -8.26 23.56 -8.26
CA HIS A 147 -8.91 22.59 -7.41
C HIS A 147 -7.99 21.38 -7.17
N MET A 148 -7.74 21.03 -5.91
CA MET A 148 -7.04 19.80 -5.55
C MET A 148 -7.92 18.62 -5.95
N ASP A 149 -7.55 17.92 -7.01
CA ASP A 149 -8.28 16.75 -7.48
C ASP A 149 -7.99 15.60 -6.50
N SER A 150 -9.03 15.14 -5.80
CA SER A 150 -8.95 14.12 -4.73
C SER A 150 -8.57 12.72 -5.21
N GLY A 151 -8.48 12.52 -6.54
CA GLY A 151 -8.16 11.25 -7.18
C GLY A 151 -9.25 10.16 -7.05
N LEU A 152 -10.39 10.47 -6.42
CA LEU A 152 -11.51 9.55 -6.27
C LEU A 152 -12.33 9.46 -7.57
N PRO A 153 -12.93 8.29 -7.87
CA PRO A 153 -13.78 8.12 -9.05
C PRO A 153 -14.93 9.13 -9.05
N LYS A 154 -15.12 9.84 -10.17
CA LYS A 154 -16.23 10.78 -10.36
C LYS A 154 -17.34 10.08 -11.11
N MET A 155 -18.55 10.21 -10.60
CA MET A 155 -19.76 9.66 -11.16
C MET A 155 -20.70 10.80 -11.56
N GLN A 156 -21.25 10.76 -12.76
CA GLN A 156 -22.30 11.69 -13.18
C GLN A 156 -23.67 11.13 -12.82
N VAL A 157 -24.52 11.95 -12.21
CA VAL A 157 -25.89 11.58 -11.88
C VAL A 157 -26.74 11.56 -13.12
N ILE A 158 -27.40 10.42 -13.35
CA ILE A 158 -28.29 10.15 -14.48
C ILE A 158 -29.77 10.06 -14.07
N ARG A 159 -30.06 10.01 -12.76
CA ARG A 159 -31.42 9.96 -12.21
C ARG A 159 -31.49 10.74 -10.90
N ASN A 160 -32.51 11.58 -10.75
CA ASN A 160 -32.75 12.33 -9.51
C ASN A 160 -33.04 11.35 -8.36
N TYR A 161 -32.57 11.70 -7.16
CA TYR A 161 -32.92 10.98 -5.95
C TYR A 161 -33.12 11.97 -4.80
N THR A 162 -34.29 11.89 -4.18
CA THR A 162 -34.79 12.83 -3.16
C THR A 162 -34.71 12.27 -1.74
N GLY A 163 -34.00 11.16 -1.54
CA GLY A 163 -33.90 10.47 -0.25
C GLY A 163 -34.85 9.28 -0.05
N ILE A 164 -35.53 8.83 -1.12
CA ILE A 164 -36.47 7.70 -1.10
C ILE A 164 -36.13 6.72 -2.24
N PRO A 165 -35.97 5.41 -1.98
CA PRO A 165 -36.04 4.75 -0.67
C PRO A 165 -34.87 5.14 0.23
N GLN A 166 -35.05 5.13 1.55
CA GLN A 166 -33.96 5.44 2.48
C GLN A 166 -32.89 4.33 2.46
N PRO A 167 -31.60 4.66 2.61
CA PRO A 167 -30.55 3.67 2.81
C PRO A 167 -30.84 2.83 4.07
N VAL A 168 -30.53 1.53 4.03
CA VAL A 168 -30.80 0.62 5.15
C VAL A 168 -29.90 0.99 6.35
N PRO A 169 -30.41 1.04 7.60
CA PRO A 169 -29.55 1.23 8.78
C PRO A 169 -28.53 0.08 8.86
N PRO A 170 -27.21 0.34 8.91
CA PRO A 170 -26.56 1.45 9.62
C PRO A 170 -25.86 2.50 8.72
N ASP A 171 -26.17 2.58 7.42
CA ASP A 171 -25.25 3.19 6.44
C ASP A 171 -25.10 4.72 6.55
N GLY A 172 -26.15 5.51 6.85
CA GLY A 172 -26.03 6.97 7.05
C GLY A 172 -27.12 7.79 6.35
N PRO A 173 -27.05 9.14 6.37
CA PRO A 173 -28.10 9.98 5.77
C PRO A 173 -28.12 9.89 4.24
N PRO A 174 -29.30 10.04 3.61
CA PRO A 174 -29.39 10.08 2.15
C PRO A 174 -28.72 11.34 1.58
N LEU A 175 -28.03 11.19 0.47
CA LEU A 175 -27.52 12.31 -0.34
C LEU A 175 -28.55 12.65 -1.41
N ILE A 176 -29.10 13.86 -1.36
CA ILE A 176 -30.00 14.34 -2.40
C ILE A 176 -29.16 14.65 -3.64
N ILE A 177 -29.53 14.08 -4.79
CA ILE A 177 -28.80 14.24 -6.04
C ILE A 177 -29.73 14.60 -7.20
N GLN A 178 -29.25 15.49 -8.07
CA GLN A 178 -29.96 15.93 -9.27
C GLN A 178 -29.22 15.50 -10.55
N ILE A 179 -29.96 15.22 -11.62
CA ILE A 179 -29.40 14.86 -12.92
C ILE A 179 -28.39 15.92 -13.36
N GLY A 180 -27.19 15.47 -13.74
CA GLY A 180 -26.08 16.34 -14.13
C GLY A 180 -25.08 16.64 -13.02
N ASP A 181 -25.42 16.39 -11.75
CA ASP A 181 -24.48 16.51 -10.65
C ASP A 181 -23.29 15.56 -10.84
N ILE A 182 -22.13 15.97 -10.32
CA ILE A 182 -20.93 15.13 -10.28
C ILE A 182 -20.70 14.71 -8.83
N ILE A 183 -20.79 13.41 -8.59
CA ILE A 183 -20.55 12.80 -7.29
C ILE A 183 -19.15 12.21 -7.27
N GLU A 184 -18.37 12.61 -6.29
CA GLU A 184 -17.12 11.94 -5.97
C GLU A 184 -17.43 10.72 -5.11
N LEU A 185 -17.11 9.53 -5.62
CA LEU A 185 -17.44 8.27 -4.97
C LEU A 185 -16.48 8.00 -3.80
N ILE A 186 -17.02 7.85 -2.60
CA ILE A 186 -16.28 7.58 -1.36
C ILE A 186 -16.30 6.07 -1.05
N LYS A 187 -17.46 5.41 -1.21
CA LYS A 187 -17.63 3.97 -0.98
C LYS A 187 -18.67 3.41 -1.97
N GLY A 188 -18.26 2.48 -2.83
CA GLY A 188 -19.17 1.79 -3.76
C GLY A 188 -18.83 0.32 -3.88
N GLU A 189 -19.55 -0.53 -3.14
CA GLU A 189 -19.44 -1.99 -3.25
C GLU A 189 -20.33 -2.47 -4.41
N ALA A 190 -19.81 -3.38 -5.25
CA ALA A 190 -20.48 -3.81 -6.48
C ALA A 190 -21.85 -4.48 -6.27
N HIS A 191 -22.08 -5.05 -5.07
CA HIS A 191 -23.34 -5.70 -4.70
C HIS A 191 -24.25 -4.80 -3.83
N SER A 192 -23.83 -3.56 -3.54
CA SER A 192 -24.63 -2.63 -2.75
C SER A 192 -25.58 -1.83 -3.65
N LEU A 193 -26.84 -1.74 -3.21
CA LEU A 193 -27.85 -0.88 -3.83
C LEU A 193 -27.60 0.61 -3.55
N PHE A 194 -26.86 0.93 -2.48
CA PHE A 194 -26.52 2.30 -2.09
C PHE A 194 -25.00 2.49 -2.02
N TRP A 195 -24.55 3.58 -2.62
CA TRP A 195 -23.17 4.02 -2.56
C TRP A 195 -23.05 5.31 -1.77
N GLN A 196 -21.91 5.51 -1.15
CA GLN A 196 -21.57 6.73 -0.43
C GLN A 196 -20.72 7.63 -1.31
N GLY A 197 -21.04 8.91 -1.34
CA GLY A 197 -20.25 9.88 -2.07
C GLY A 197 -20.48 11.29 -1.59
N ARG A 198 -19.77 12.21 -2.24
CA ARG A 198 -19.88 13.65 -2.01
C ARG A 198 -20.29 14.33 -3.30
N ASN A 199 -21.37 15.10 -3.26
CA ASN A 199 -21.77 15.94 -4.38
C ASN A 199 -20.77 17.10 -4.50
N LEU A 200 -20.09 17.23 -5.65
CA LEU A 200 -19.09 18.27 -5.84
C LEU A 200 -19.70 19.67 -5.99
N MET A 201 -20.98 19.78 -6.34
CA MET A 201 -21.71 21.05 -6.41
C MET A 201 -22.14 21.50 -5.02
N THR A 202 -22.84 20.65 -4.27
CA THR A 202 -23.39 21.02 -2.95
C THR A 202 -22.43 20.78 -1.78
N GLN A 203 -21.33 20.04 -2.01
CA GLN A 203 -20.38 19.55 -0.99
C GLN A 203 -21.02 18.63 0.07
N GLU A 204 -22.25 18.20 -0.12
CA GLU A 204 -22.96 17.30 0.79
C GLU A 204 -22.46 15.86 0.63
N LEU A 205 -22.44 15.13 1.75
CA LEU A 205 -22.01 13.74 1.84
C LEU A 205 -23.18 12.88 2.31
N GLY A 206 -23.37 11.73 1.65
CA GLY A 206 -24.39 10.77 2.06
C GLY A 206 -24.49 9.61 1.09
N PHE A 207 -25.61 8.88 1.20
CA PHE A 207 -25.86 7.67 0.43
C PHE A 207 -26.87 7.91 -0.68
N PHE A 208 -26.58 7.38 -1.87
CA PHE A 208 -27.44 7.47 -3.04
C PHE A 208 -27.50 6.11 -3.76
N PRO A 209 -28.56 5.83 -4.54
CA PRO A 209 -28.68 4.58 -5.28
C PRO A 209 -27.54 4.40 -6.29
N SER A 210 -26.90 3.24 -6.29
CA SER A 210 -25.77 2.93 -7.18
C SER A 210 -26.14 2.99 -8.67
N ASP A 211 -27.40 2.70 -8.99
CA ASP A 211 -27.96 2.75 -10.34
C ASP A 211 -28.33 4.17 -10.82
N ALA A 212 -28.24 5.19 -9.95
CA ALA A 212 -28.58 6.58 -10.29
C ALA A 212 -27.39 7.35 -10.90
N VAL A 213 -26.23 6.71 -11.05
CA VAL A 213 -25.00 7.36 -11.52
C VAL A 213 -24.24 6.52 -12.54
N LYS A 214 -23.37 7.15 -13.33
CA LYS A 214 -22.44 6.51 -14.28
C LYS A 214 -21.01 7.08 -14.16
N PRO A 215 -19.95 6.32 -14.48
CA PRO A 215 -18.57 6.83 -14.46
C PRO A 215 -18.31 8.02 -15.41
N CYS A 216 -17.46 8.95 -14.99
CA CYS A 216 -16.96 10.07 -15.78
C CYS A 216 -15.44 9.93 -16.04
N PRO A 217 -14.92 10.17 -17.27
CA PRO A 217 -15.63 10.60 -18.46
C PRO A 217 -16.44 9.45 -19.05
N CYS A 218 -17.61 9.76 -19.58
CA CYS A 218 -18.47 8.80 -20.27
C CYS A 218 -17.62 8.12 -21.36
N VAL A 219 -17.22 6.87 -21.17
CA VAL A 219 -16.58 6.11 -22.25
C VAL A 219 -17.69 5.88 -23.26
N SER A 220 -17.66 6.62 -24.38
CA SER A 220 -18.54 6.35 -25.50
C SER A 220 -18.27 4.92 -25.93
N SER A 221 -19.25 4.03 -25.73
CA SER A 221 -19.22 2.69 -26.30
C SER A 221 -19.30 2.83 -27.82
N THR A 222 -18.15 2.84 -28.48
CA THR A 222 -18.11 2.65 -29.93
C THR A 222 -18.33 1.15 -30.18
N ILE A 223 -19.44 0.88 -30.86
CA ILE A 223 -19.89 -0.42 -31.38
C ILE A 223 -18.86 -0.99 -32.35
#